data_AF-A0A834AYS8-F1
#
_entry.id   AF-A0A834AYS8-F1
#
_cell.length_a   1.000
_cell.length_b   1.000
_cell.length_c   1.000
_cell.angle_alpha   90.00
_cell.angle_beta   90.00
_cell.angle_gamma   90.00
#
_symmetry.space_group_name_H-M   'P 1'
#
loop_
_entity.id
_entity.type
_entity.pdbx_description
1 polymer ?
#
loop_
_entity_poly.entity_id
_entity_poly.type
_entity_poly.pdbx_seq_one_letter_code
_entity_poly.pdbx_strand_id
1 'polypeptide(L)'
;MTSQLWPWCFCAWVAAGWPRGSAVQLRPDMPNVCEEWQLTVVGLPHPCVQAFTSTVKLWRRGCAGPGQCVGYERRTQYYTIYRQAYSVEQQTVYRCCPGWSRQDHEPGCLRSASAVGTCFHGRSRSDREAQRCQCSRGFQGPHCQYDVNECAVDNGGCRDQCCNTIGSYYCRCHAGRKLEQDGRGCEDIDECAVVNGGCQQRCINTLGTFHCECDTGYRLHADERTCIS
;
A
#
# COMPACT_ATOMS: atom_id res chain seq x y z
N MET A 1 -59.39 4.54 16.65
CA MET A 1 -58.32 3.54 16.66
C MET A 1 -57.27 3.95 15.64
N THR A 2 -56.33 4.80 16.02
CA THR A 2 -55.23 5.24 15.15
C THR A 2 -54.04 5.60 16.05
N SER A 3 -53.19 4.62 16.30
CA SER A 3 -51.84 4.83 16.84
C SER A 3 -50.94 5.32 15.69
N GLN A 4 -50.40 6.52 15.85
CA GLN A 4 -49.28 7.01 15.06
C GLN A 4 -48.00 6.34 15.59
N LEU A 5 -47.30 5.60 14.73
CA LEU A 5 -45.93 5.16 14.94
C LEU A 5 -45.04 5.96 13.99
N TRP A 6 -44.16 6.78 14.55
CA TRP A 6 -42.99 7.34 13.87
C TRP A 6 -41.72 6.61 14.36
N PRO A 7 -40.67 6.59 13.52
CA PRO A 7 -39.78 5.46 13.38
C PRO A 7 -38.58 5.51 14.33
N TRP A 8 -38.19 4.32 14.76
CA TRP A 8 -36.91 4.04 15.38
C TRP A 8 -35.79 4.24 14.36
N CYS A 9 -34.82 5.12 14.66
CA CYS A 9 -33.41 4.98 14.28
C CYS A 9 -32.59 6.12 14.91
N PHE A 10 -32.30 6.01 16.20
CA PHE A 10 -31.06 6.53 16.75
C PHE A 10 -30.27 5.32 17.23
N CYS A 11 -29.23 4.93 16.48
CA CYS A 11 -28.16 4.10 17.03
C CYS A 11 -27.43 4.93 18.07
N ALA A 12 -27.96 4.96 19.29
CA ALA A 12 -27.21 5.33 20.46
C ALA A 12 -26.18 4.21 20.69
N TRP A 13 -24.95 4.45 20.27
CA TRP A 13 -23.81 3.67 20.74
C TRP A 13 -23.68 3.93 22.24
N VAL A 14 -24.11 2.96 23.04
CA VAL A 14 -23.77 2.90 24.46
C VAL A 14 -22.29 2.53 24.53
N ALA A 15 -21.43 3.55 24.60
CA ALA A 15 -20.02 3.36 24.93
C ALA A 15 -19.92 2.94 26.40
N ALA A 16 -19.90 1.64 26.64
CA ALA A 16 -19.48 1.08 27.91
C ALA A 16 -17.97 1.28 28.09
N GLY A 17 -17.56 1.92 29.18
CA GLY A 17 -16.18 1.84 29.69
C GLY A 17 -15.53 3.18 30.01
N TRP A 18 -15.23 3.35 31.31
CA TRP A 18 -14.48 4.44 31.94
C TRP A 18 -13.11 4.75 31.29
N PRO A 19 -12.52 5.94 31.53
CA PRO A 19 -11.26 6.34 30.92
C PRO A 19 -10.14 5.46 31.49
N ARG A 20 -9.72 4.46 30.73
CA ARG A 20 -8.43 3.81 30.96
C ARG A 20 -7.37 4.85 30.67
N GLY A 21 -6.38 4.97 31.56
CA GLY A 21 -5.31 5.96 31.50
C GLY A 21 -4.77 6.12 30.08
N SER A 22 -4.51 7.38 29.72
CA SER A 22 -4.06 7.82 28.41
C SER A 22 -2.78 7.10 28.01
N ALA A 23 -2.92 5.95 27.36
CA ALA A 23 -1.78 5.21 26.85
C ALA A 23 -1.16 6.05 25.73
N VAL A 24 -0.03 6.71 25.98
CA VAL A 24 0.65 7.60 25.03
C VAL A 24 0.86 6.90 23.69
N GLN A 25 0.21 7.38 22.62
CA GLN A 25 0.32 6.80 21.29
C GLN A 25 1.75 6.94 20.76
N LEU A 26 2.32 5.85 20.22
CA LEU A 26 3.67 5.85 19.65
C LEU A 26 3.73 6.77 18.43
N ARG A 27 4.84 7.49 18.30
CA ARG A 27 5.10 8.44 17.22
C ARG A 27 6.47 8.19 16.60
N PRO A 28 6.69 8.60 15.34
CA PRO A 28 7.95 8.36 14.63
C PRO A 28 9.16 9.06 15.25
N ASP A 29 8.95 10.12 16.03
CA ASP A 29 10.00 10.85 16.76
C ASP A 29 10.41 10.16 18.08
N MET A 30 9.72 9.08 18.48
CA MET A 30 10.01 8.36 19.70
C MET A 30 11.06 7.24 19.49
N PRO A 31 11.91 6.98 20.48
CA PRO A 31 12.97 5.98 20.36
C PRO A 31 12.44 4.56 20.18
N ASN A 32 13.05 3.83 19.24
CA ASN A 32 12.77 2.41 18.93
C ASN A 32 11.32 2.14 18.53
N VAL A 33 10.70 3.12 17.87
CA VAL A 33 9.40 3.01 17.22
C VAL A 33 9.62 2.86 15.73
N CYS A 34 9.11 1.76 15.18
CA CYS A 34 9.20 1.42 13.77
C CYS A 34 7.86 1.68 13.07
N GLU A 35 7.94 2.15 11.83
CA GLU A 35 6.80 2.25 10.93
C GLU A 35 6.47 0.88 10.34
N GLU A 36 5.20 0.48 10.43
CA GLU A 36 4.69 -0.74 9.83
C GLU A 36 3.45 -0.43 8.98
N TRP A 37 3.39 -1.04 7.80
CA TRP A 37 2.24 -0.92 6.90
C TRP A 37 1.20 -1.98 7.25
N GLN A 38 0.02 -1.55 7.65
CA GLN A 38 -1.12 -2.44 7.81
C GLN A 38 -2.09 -2.23 6.66
N LEU A 39 -2.32 -3.31 5.90
CA LEU A 39 -3.34 -3.36 4.85
C LEU A 39 -4.66 -3.74 5.49
N THR A 40 -5.67 -2.89 5.33
CA THR A 40 -7.04 -3.17 5.77
C THR A 40 -7.94 -3.35 4.56
N VAL A 41 -8.69 -4.45 4.53
CA VAL A 41 -9.65 -4.72 3.47
C VAL A 41 -10.99 -4.11 3.87
N VAL A 42 -11.41 -3.06 3.17
CA VAL A 42 -12.68 -2.36 3.43
C VAL A 42 -13.71 -2.82 2.40
N GLY A 43 -14.89 -3.24 2.89
CA GLY A 43 -16.02 -3.59 2.03
C GLY A 43 -16.82 -2.34 1.66
N LEU A 44 -16.81 -1.96 0.38
CA LEU A 44 -17.56 -0.82 -0.15
C LEU A 44 -18.76 -1.32 -0.98
N PRO A 45 -20.00 -0.95 -0.61
CA PRO A 45 -21.18 -1.32 -1.38
C PRO A 45 -21.17 -0.59 -2.72
N HIS A 46 -21.09 -1.35 -3.82
CA HIS A 46 -21.14 -0.79 -5.16
C HIS A 46 -22.53 -0.98 -5.78
N PRO A 47 -23.23 0.11 -6.15
CA PRO A 47 -24.56 0.02 -6.73
C PRO A 47 -24.48 -0.52 -8.16
N CYS A 48 -25.33 -1.48 -8.48
CA CYS A 48 -25.58 -2.00 -9.81
C CYS A 48 -27.06 -1.80 -10.14
N VAL A 49 -27.37 -1.07 -11.22
CA VAL A 49 -28.74 -0.89 -11.67
C VAL A 49 -29.12 -2.07 -12.56
N GLN A 50 -30.20 -2.76 -12.22
CA GLN A 50 -30.81 -3.80 -13.03
C GLN A 50 -32.19 -3.36 -13.51
N ALA A 51 -32.61 -3.91 -14.64
CA ALA A 51 -33.90 -3.63 -15.23
C ALA A 51 -34.65 -4.93 -15.47
N PHE A 52 -35.95 -4.94 -15.17
CA PHE A 52 -36.84 -6.01 -15.60
C PHE A 52 -38.08 -5.42 -16.25
N THR A 53 -38.60 -6.11 -17.26
CA THR A 53 -39.80 -5.70 -17.97
C THR A 53 -40.99 -6.48 -17.43
N SER A 54 -41.96 -5.78 -16.85
CA SER A 54 -43.22 -6.36 -16.40
C SER A 54 -44.37 -5.89 -17.28
N THR A 55 -45.34 -6.78 -17.49
CA THR A 55 -46.54 -6.47 -18.25
C THR A 55 -47.61 -5.96 -17.30
N VAL A 56 -47.96 -4.68 -17.39
CA VAL A 56 -48.99 -4.06 -16.55
C VAL A 56 -50.34 -4.07 -17.25
N LYS A 57 -51.40 -4.29 -16.47
CA LYS A 57 -52.79 -4.27 -16.94
C LYS A 57 -53.27 -2.82 -17.02
N LEU A 58 -53.71 -2.39 -18.19
CA LEU A 58 -54.29 -1.07 -18.44
C LEU A 58 -55.80 -1.20 -18.72
N TRP A 59 -56.57 -0.27 -18.18
CA TRP A 59 -58.02 -0.19 -18.44
C TRP A 59 -58.31 0.95 -19.41
N ARG A 60 -58.82 0.64 -20.60
CA ARG A 60 -59.15 1.62 -21.63
C ARG A 60 -60.59 2.12 -21.46
N ARG A 61 -60.84 3.42 -21.66
CA ARG A 61 -62.19 4.01 -21.58
C ARG A 61 -62.92 3.89 -22.94
N GLY A 62 -64.23 3.67 -22.91
CA GLY A 62 -65.09 3.68 -24.12
C GLY A 62 -65.15 2.36 -24.90
N CYS A 63 -65.38 1.23 -24.23
CA CYS A 63 -65.36 -0.10 -24.85
C CYS A 63 -66.78 -0.71 -24.95
N ALA A 64 -67.02 -1.51 -26.01
CA ALA A 64 -68.35 -1.97 -26.42
C ALA A 64 -68.84 -3.29 -25.76
N GLY A 65 -68.13 -3.85 -24.77
CA GLY A 65 -68.56 -5.07 -24.07
C GLY A 65 -67.56 -5.64 -23.04
N PRO A 66 -67.99 -6.62 -22.20
CA PRO A 66 -67.17 -7.20 -21.14
C PRO A 66 -66.02 -8.05 -21.72
N GLY A 67 -64.78 -7.63 -21.46
CA GLY A 67 -63.55 -8.29 -21.93
C GLY A 67 -62.69 -7.44 -22.88
N GLN A 68 -63.28 -6.42 -23.53
CA GLN A 68 -62.56 -5.54 -24.48
C GLN A 68 -61.85 -4.35 -23.80
N CYS A 69 -62.08 -4.11 -22.50
CA CYS A 69 -61.55 -2.95 -21.77
C CYS A 69 -60.12 -3.11 -21.26
N VAL A 70 -59.50 -4.29 -21.43
CA VAL A 70 -58.20 -4.61 -20.84
C VAL A 70 -57.13 -4.62 -21.91
N GLY A 71 -56.19 -3.68 -21.83
CA GLY A 71 -54.93 -3.70 -22.58
C GLY A 71 -53.77 -4.11 -21.68
N TYR A 72 -52.65 -4.49 -22.29
CA TYR A 72 -51.42 -4.78 -21.59
C TYR A 72 -50.30 -3.91 -22.14
N GLU A 73 -49.51 -3.30 -21.27
CA GLU A 73 -48.35 -2.50 -21.64
C GLU A 73 -47.11 -3.07 -20.97
N ARG A 74 -46.01 -3.18 -21.72
CA ARG A 74 -44.72 -3.56 -21.16
C ARG A 74 -44.09 -2.32 -20.52
N ARG A 75 -43.84 -2.38 -19.22
CA ARG A 75 -43.10 -1.33 -18.50
C ARG A 75 -41.80 -1.89 -17.99
N THR A 76 -40.71 -1.19 -18.31
CA THR A 76 -39.39 -1.45 -17.75
C THR A 76 -39.30 -0.78 -16.39
N GLN A 77 -39.02 -1.57 -15.36
CA GLN A 77 -38.76 -1.10 -14.02
C GLN A 77 -37.27 -1.24 -13.72
N TYR A 78 -36.70 -0.23 -13.10
CA TYR A 78 -35.29 -0.22 -12.69
C TYR A 78 -35.22 -0.39 -11.18
N TYR A 79 -34.26 -1.18 -10.71
CA TYR A 79 -33.96 -1.34 -9.30
C TYR A 79 -32.45 -1.40 -9.08
N THR A 80 -32.02 -0.95 -7.90
CA THR A 80 -30.61 -0.96 -7.52
C THR A 80 -30.34 -2.14 -6.61
N ILE A 81 -29.36 -2.96 -6.98
CA ILE A 81 -28.76 -3.96 -6.09
C ILE A 81 -27.36 -3.53 -5.71
N TYR A 82 -26.85 -4.00 -4.59
CA TYR A 82 -25.49 -3.70 -4.16
C TYR A 82 -24.65 -4.96 -4.21
N ARG A 83 -23.49 -4.89 -4.86
CA ARG A 83 -22.46 -5.92 -4.73
C ARG A 83 -21.41 -5.47 -3.73
N GLN A 84 -20.83 -6.41 -3.00
CA GLN A 84 -19.64 -6.13 -2.20
C GLN A 84 -18.46 -5.98 -3.16
N ALA A 85 -17.84 -4.82 -3.14
CA ALA A 85 -16.50 -4.65 -3.67
C ALA A 85 -15.55 -4.42 -2.50
N TYR A 86 -14.30 -4.83 -2.65
CA TYR A 86 -13.28 -4.66 -1.63
C TYR A 86 -12.26 -3.65 -2.13
N SER A 87 -11.96 -2.67 -1.30
CA SER A 87 -10.81 -1.78 -1.49
C SER A 87 -9.75 -2.12 -0.45
N VAL A 88 -8.48 -2.04 -0.86
CA VAL A 88 -7.35 -2.15 0.07
C VAL A 88 -6.98 -0.74 0.48
N GLU A 89 -7.14 -0.43 1.76
CA GLU A 89 -6.63 0.80 2.35
C GLU A 89 -5.32 0.51 3.09
N GLN A 90 -4.31 1.32 2.84
CA GLN A 90 -3.00 1.21 3.49
C GLN A 90 -2.93 2.24 4.61
N GLN A 91 -2.73 1.76 5.84
CA GLN A 91 -2.58 2.61 7.01
C GLN A 91 -1.18 2.44 7.60
N THR A 92 -0.57 3.57 7.96
CA THR A 92 0.69 3.60 8.69
C THR A 92 0.43 3.40 10.18
N VAL A 93 1.06 2.38 10.77
CA VAL A 93 0.96 2.09 12.20
C VAL A 93 2.36 2.08 12.82
N TYR A 94 2.49 2.69 13.99
CA TYR A 94 3.75 2.77 14.72
C TYR A 94 3.79 1.73 15.84
N ARG A 95 4.79 0.85 15.81
CA ARG A 95 4.99 -0.22 16.81
C ARG A 95 6.40 -0.21 17.36
N CYS A 96 6.63 -0.89 18.48
CA CYS A 96 7.99 -1.14 18.94
C CYS A 96 8.73 -2.01 17.93
N CYS A 97 9.96 -1.62 17.59
CA CYS A 97 10.82 -2.41 16.73
C CYS A 97 11.06 -3.82 17.35
N PRO A 98 11.39 -4.85 16.55
CA PRO A 98 11.65 -6.19 17.07
C PRO A 98 12.68 -6.20 18.20
N GLY A 99 12.34 -6.85 19.32
CA GLY A 99 13.19 -6.89 20.52
C GLY A 99 12.98 -5.74 21.51
N TRP A 100 12.07 -4.82 21.23
CA TRP A 100 11.69 -3.70 22.09
C TRP A 100 10.24 -3.84 22.56
N SER A 101 9.96 -3.34 23.77
CA SER A 101 8.64 -3.42 24.40
C SER A 101 8.19 -2.07 24.92
N ARG A 102 6.87 -1.85 24.95
CA ARG A 102 6.30 -0.65 25.55
C ARG A 102 6.40 -0.74 27.08
N GLN A 103 6.80 0.34 27.73
CA GLN A 103 6.77 0.47 29.19
C GLN A 103 5.92 1.67 29.62
N ASP A 104 5.25 1.56 30.77
CA ASP A 104 4.12 2.42 31.14
C ASP A 104 4.46 3.88 31.47
N HIS A 105 5.73 4.30 31.41
CA HIS A 105 6.16 5.65 31.79
C HIS A 105 7.23 6.28 30.89
N GLU A 106 7.56 5.66 29.75
CA GLU A 106 8.72 6.05 28.94
C GLU A 106 8.29 6.49 27.54
N PRO A 107 8.86 7.58 27.00
CA PRO A 107 8.58 7.99 25.62
C PRO A 107 9.19 6.96 24.67
N GLY A 108 8.35 6.22 23.95
CA GLY A 108 8.77 5.22 22.96
C GLY A 108 8.87 3.80 23.51
N CYS A 109 9.83 3.03 22.98
CA CYS A 109 9.98 1.62 23.30
C CYS A 109 11.35 1.36 23.93
N LEU A 110 11.34 0.60 25.02
CA LEU A 110 12.52 0.23 25.79
C LEU A 110 12.68 -1.29 25.83
N ARG A 111 13.92 -1.74 25.97
CA ARG A 111 14.20 -3.14 26.29
C ARG A 111 14.22 -3.31 27.81
N SER A 112 13.83 -4.49 28.30
CA SER A 112 13.76 -4.80 29.72
C SER A 112 15.08 -4.50 30.46
N ALA A 113 14.99 -3.93 31.66
CA ALA A 113 16.09 -3.38 32.45
C ALA A 113 17.10 -4.40 33.00
N SER A 114 17.09 -5.67 32.54
CA SER A 114 18.09 -6.68 32.91
C SER A 114 19.36 -6.64 32.04
N ALA A 115 19.60 -5.56 31.30
CA ALA A 115 20.66 -5.45 30.30
C ALA A 115 21.89 -4.63 30.75
N VAL A 116 22.16 -4.50 32.05
CA VAL A 116 23.40 -3.90 32.54
C VAL A 116 24.57 -4.82 32.13
N GLY A 117 25.29 -4.45 31.07
CA GLY A 117 26.42 -5.20 30.51
C GLY A 117 26.11 -6.09 29.30
N THR A 118 24.87 -6.06 28.77
CA THR A 118 24.49 -6.89 27.62
C THR A 118 24.85 -6.20 26.30
N CYS A 119 25.49 -6.93 25.39
CA CYS A 119 25.72 -6.51 24.00
C CYS A 119 24.68 -7.19 23.11
N PHE A 120 23.95 -6.43 22.29
CA PHE A 120 22.81 -6.93 21.51
C PHE A 120 23.29 -7.59 20.21
N HIS A 121 23.93 -6.80 19.35
CA HIS A 121 24.53 -7.25 18.10
C HIS A 121 26.05 -7.18 18.22
N GLY A 122 26.61 -7.90 19.19
CA GLY A 122 28.02 -7.86 19.50
C GLY A 122 28.39 -8.74 20.68
N ARG A 123 29.63 -8.62 21.15
CA ARG A 123 30.15 -9.37 22.29
C ARG A 123 30.73 -8.45 23.36
N SER A 124 30.69 -8.90 24.60
CA SER A 124 31.33 -8.21 25.72
C SER A 124 32.85 -8.33 25.60
N ARG A 125 33.56 -7.23 25.86
CA ARG A 125 35.02 -7.22 25.97
C ARG A 125 35.41 -7.32 27.46
N SER A 126 36.31 -8.24 27.79
CA SER A 126 36.72 -8.53 29.17
C SER A 126 37.83 -7.59 29.69
N ASP A 127 37.73 -6.29 29.42
CA ASP A 127 38.68 -5.31 29.96
C ASP A 127 38.04 -4.59 31.16
N ARG A 128 38.71 -4.67 32.30
CA ARG A 128 38.15 -4.42 33.65
C ARG A 128 37.71 -2.99 33.96
N GLU A 129 37.66 -2.06 32.99
CA GLU A 129 37.32 -0.66 33.29
C GLU A 129 36.33 0.05 32.35
N ALA A 130 35.71 -0.68 31.43
CA ALA A 130 34.40 -0.30 30.89
C ALA A 130 33.85 -1.53 30.17
N GLN A 131 32.65 -1.98 30.52
CA GLN A 131 31.91 -3.00 29.76
C GLN A 131 31.54 -2.43 28.38
N ARG A 132 32.54 -2.25 27.51
CA ARG A 132 32.38 -1.72 26.16
C ARG A 132 32.12 -2.89 25.23
N CYS A 133 30.97 -2.85 24.56
CA CYS A 133 30.64 -3.85 23.56
C CYS A 133 31.51 -3.72 22.33
N GLN A 134 31.95 -4.86 21.80
CA GLN A 134 32.47 -4.94 20.44
C GLN A 134 31.31 -5.28 19.51
N CYS A 135 30.90 -4.31 18.70
CA CYS A 135 29.77 -4.48 17.80
C CYS A 135 30.14 -5.31 16.58
N SER A 136 29.19 -6.13 16.16
CA SER A 136 29.16 -6.69 14.81
C SER A 136 29.11 -5.56 13.79
N ARG A 137 29.60 -5.84 12.57
CA ARG A 137 29.51 -4.89 11.47
C ARG A 137 28.05 -4.47 11.24
N GLY A 138 27.82 -3.19 10.94
CA GLY A 138 26.49 -2.62 10.74
C GLY A 138 25.81 -2.14 12.04
N PHE A 139 26.45 -2.22 13.21
CA PHE A 139 25.87 -1.78 14.47
C PHE A 139 26.78 -0.83 15.26
N GLN A 140 26.16 0.08 16.01
CA GLN A 140 26.81 1.09 16.83
C GLN A 140 26.10 1.33 18.17
N GLY A 141 26.73 2.16 19.01
CA GLY A 141 26.27 2.49 20.35
C GLY A 141 26.96 1.67 21.45
N PRO A 142 26.79 2.07 22.72
CA PRO A 142 27.47 1.44 23.86
C PRO A 142 27.13 -0.04 24.04
N HIS A 143 25.95 -0.48 23.57
CA HIS A 143 25.45 -1.85 23.64
C HIS A 143 25.21 -2.48 22.26
N CYS A 144 25.68 -1.85 21.18
CA CYS A 144 25.43 -2.28 19.79
C CYS A 144 23.93 -2.38 19.48
N GLN A 145 23.16 -1.42 20.02
CA GLN A 145 21.71 -1.40 19.95
C GLN A 145 21.17 -0.56 18.79
N TYR A 146 22.01 0.24 18.15
CA TYR A 146 21.63 1.08 17.03
C TYR A 146 22.20 0.49 15.75
N ASP A 147 21.35 0.42 14.74
CA ASP A 147 21.76 0.14 13.38
C ASP A 147 22.59 1.30 12.82
N VAL A 148 23.63 0.99 12.06
CA VAL A 148 24.40 1.99 11.31
C VAL A 148 23.68 2.20 9.99
N ASN A 149 23.20 3.42 9.76
CA ASN A 149 22.65 3.74 8.44
C ASN A 149 23.78 3.99 7.44
N GLU A 150 24.21 2.98 6.69
CA GLU A 150 25.29 3.15 5.72
C GLU A 150 24.91 4.08 4.55
N CYS A 151 23.61 4.24 4.27
CA CYS A 151 23.12 5.15 3.24
C CYS A 151 23.29 6.63 3.61
N ALA A 152 23.44 6.94 4.91
CA ALA A 152 23.58 8.32 5.36
C ALA A 152 24.92 8.95 4.96
N VAL A 153 25.91 8.14 4.59
CA VAL A 153 27.24 8.60 4.17
C VAL A 153 27.51 8.11 2.75
N ASP A 154 27.79 9.04 1.83
CA ASP A 154 28.12 8.76 0.43
C ASP A 154 27.11 7.81 -0.26
N ASN A 155 25.83 7.84 0.13
CA ASN A 155 24.78 6.95 -0.36
C ASN A 155 25.17 5.45 -0.27
N GLY A 156 25.94 5.05 0.76
CA GLY A 156 26.46 3.68 0.88
C GLY A 156 27.43 3.26 -0.26
N GLY A 157 27.89 4.20 -1.07
CA GLY A 157 28.63 3.93 -2.32
C GLY A 157 27.74 3.40 -3.46
N CYS A 158 26.42 3.55 -3.37
CA CYS A 158 25.48 3.18 -4.42
C CYS A 158 25.42 4.25 -5.51
N ARG A 159 25.37 3.83 -6.78
CA ARG A 159 25.28 4.75 -7.93
C ARG A 159 23.94 5.49 -8.00
N ASP A 160 22.86 4.77 -7.76
CA ASP A 160 21.49 5.29 -7.85
C ASP A 160 20.86 5.41 -6.45
N GLN A 161 20.23 4.35 -5.94
CA GLN A 161 19.53 4.37 -4.66
C GLN A 161 20.21 3.45 -3.64
N CYS A 162 20.33 3.91 -2.40
CA CYS A 162 20.72 3.09 -1.27
C CYS A 162 19.51 2.74 -0.40
N CYS A 163 19.41 1.48 -0.01
CA CYS A 163 18.38 0.97 0.88
C CYS A 163 19.03 0.41 2.14
N ASN A 164 18.85 1.13 3.25
CA ASN A 164 19.36 0.70 4.56
C ASN A 164 18.50 -0.42 5.13
N THR A 165 19.13 -1.43 5.71
CA THR A 165 18.46 -2.54 6.40
C THR A 165 19.07 -2.75 7.78
N ILE A 166 18.44 -3.55 8.63
CA ILE A 166 19.00 -3.78 9.97
C ILE A 166 20.27 -4.63 9.84
N GLY A 167 21.41 -4.05 10.22
CA GLY A 167 22.74 -4.63 10.23
C GLY A 167 23.47 -4.60 8.90
N SER A 168 22.90 -3.98 7.86
CA SER A 168 23.48 -3.91 6.51
C SER A 168 22.74 -2.89 5.64
N TYR A 169 23.12 -2.81 4.37
CA TYR A 169 22.39 -2.08 3.33
C TYR A 169 22.54 -2.81 1.99
N TYR A 170 21.81 -2.35 0.99
CA TYR A 170 22.00 -2.76 -0.41
C TYR A 170 21.68 -1.62 -1.36
N CYS A 171 22.25 -1.67 -2.57
CA CYS A 171 21.97 -0.71 -3.62
C CYS A 171 20.83 -1.19 -4.52
N ARG A 172 20.06 -0.24 -5.05
CA ARG A 172 18.97 -0.45 -5.98
C ARG A 172 19.04 0.57 -7.11
N CYS A 173 18.69 0.13 -8.31
CA CYS A 173 18.65 0.99 -9.49
C CYS A 173 17.26 1.59 -9.70
N HIS A 174 17.20 2.72 -10.41
CA HIS A 174 15.94 3.25 -10.90
C HIS A 174 15.26 2.28 -11.89
N ALA A 175 13.96 2.49 -12.14
CA ALA A 175 13.22 1.69 -13.12
C ALA A 175 13.91 1.74 -14.50
N GLY A 176 13.85 0.63 -15.25
CA GLY A 176 14.55 0.48 -16.54
C GLY A 176 16.05 0.20 -16.43
N ARG A 177 16.59 0.03 -15.21
CA ARG A 177 18.01 -0.28 -14.98
C ARG A 177 18.15 -1.47 -14.04
N LYS A 178 19.24 -2.22 -14.17
CA LYS A 178 19.56 -3.39 -13.34
C LYS A 178 20.89 -3.19 -12.62
N LEU A 179 21.02 -3.85 -11.47
CA LEU A 179 22.21 -3.76 -10.63
C LEU A 179 23.38 -4.51 -11.28
N GLU A 180 24.54 -3.87 -11.31
CA GLU A 180 25.78 -4.47 -11.81
C GLU A 180 26.31 -5.55 -10.84
N GLN A 181 27.27 -6.35 -11.31
CA GLN A 181 27.83 -7.47 -10.53
C GLN A 181 28.59 -7.02 -9.27
N ASP A 182 29.05 -5.77 -9.22
CA ASP A 182 29.68 -5.16 -8.05
C ASP A 182 28.68 -4.84 -6.93
N GLY A 183 27.36 -4.96 -7.22
CA GLY A 183 26.28 -4.67 -6.29
C GLY A 183 26.08 -3.18 -5.99
N ARG A 184 26.70 -2.28 -6.77
CA ARG A 184 26.71 -0.83 -6.53
C ARG A 184 26.41 -0.01 -7.79
N GLY A 185 26.92 -0.46 -8.92
CA GLY A 185 26.66 0.11 -10.22
C GLY A 185 25.26 -0.23 -10.75
N CYS A 186 24.82 0.55 -11.72
CA CYS A 186 23.55 0.34 -12.41
C CYS A 186 23.80 0.41 -13.90
N GLU A 187 23.39 -0.64 -14.61
CA GLU A 187 23.44 -0.71 -16.05
C GLU A 187 22.02 -0.62 -16.63
N ASP A 188 21.94 -0.07 -17.82
CA ASP A 188 20.68 0.08 -18.54
C ASP A 188 20.12 -1.28 -18.96
N ILE A 189 18.80 -1.45 -18.87
CA ILE A 189 18.14 -2.63 -19.44
C ILE A 189 17.82 -2.29 -20.88
N ASP A 190 18.51 -2.93 -21.82
CA ASP A 190 18.17 -2.77 -23.24
C ASP A 190 16.88 -3.54 -23.56
N GLU A 191 15.74 -2.85 -23.54
CA GLU A 191 14.46 -3.47 -23.88
C GLU A 191 14.35 -3.76 -25.39
N CYS A 192 15.10 -3.05 -26.24
CA CYS A 192 15.14 -3.29 -27.68
C CYS A 192 15.82 -4.61 -28.03
N ALA A 193 16.76 -5.08 -27.21
CA ALA A 193 17.40 -6.39 -27.36
C ALA A 193 16.40 -7.55 -27.26
N VAL A 194 15.23 -7.35 -26.65
CA VAL A 194 14.20 -8.37 -26.49
C VAL A 194 12.99 -8.05 -27.37
N VAL A 195 12.80 -8.83 -28.44
CA VAL A 195 11.64 -8.70 -29.35
C VAL A 195 11.46 -7.26 -29.87
N ASN A 196 12.56 -6.55 -30.15
CA ASN A 196 12.54 -5.16 -30.62
C ASN A 196 11.75 -4.23 -29.67
N GLY A 197 11.72 -4.52 -28.36
CA GLY A 197 10.90 -3.81 -27.39
C GLY A 197 9.39 -3.85 -27.66
N GLY A 198 8.92 -4.73 -28.54
CA GLY A 198 7.54 -4.75 -29.02
C GLY A 198 7.20 -3.67 -30.05
N CYS A 199 8.19 -2.95 -30.59
CA CYS A 199 7.99 -1.96 -31.66
C CYS A 199 7.69 -2.64 -33.01
N GLN A 200 6.74 -2.08 -33.77
CA GLN A 200 6.42 -2.60 -35.11
C GLN A 200 7.56 -2.40 -36.10
N GLN A 201 8.26 -1.27 -36.03
CA GLN A 201 9.34 -0.92 -36.95
C GLN A 201 10.67 -0.78 -36.20
N ARG A 202 11.01 0.41 -35.71
CA ARG A 202 12.31 0.65 -35.05
C ARG A 202 12.15 0.85 -33.55
N CYS A 203 13.04 0.21 -32.78
CA CYS A 203 13.17 0.44 -31.35
C CYS A 203 14.44 1.25 -31.08
N ILE A 204 14.33 2.29 -30.27
CA ILE A 204 15.44 3.13 -29.85
C ILE A 204 15.59 2.98 -28.33
N ASN A 205 16.68 2.34 -27.92
CA ASN A 205 16.99 2.19 -26.50
C ASN A 205 17.55 3.51 -25.95
N THR A 206 17.09 3.91 -24.77
CA THR A 206 17.52 5.13 -24.09
C THR A 206 17.80 4.83 -22.61
N LEU A 207 18.44 5.74 -21.89
CA LEU A 207 18.79 5.46 -20.49
C LEU A 207 17.53 5.36 -19.61
N GLY A 208 17.26 4.17 -19.08
CA GLY A 208 16.16 3.82 -18.19
C GLY A 208 14.81 3.61 -18.89
N THR A 209 14.77 3.65 -20.22
CA THR A 209 13.53 3.47 -21.00
C THR A 209 13.84 3.28 -22.49
N PHE A 210 12.82 3.13 -23.31
CA PHE A 210 12.96 3.02 -24.75
C PHE A 210 11.71 3.55 -25.45
N HIS A 211 11.83 3.89 -26.73
CA HIS A 211 10.71 4.33 -27.54
C HIS A 211 10.74 3.72 -28.93
N CYS A 212 9.58 3.65 -29.56
CA CYS A 212 9.43 3.17 -30.92
C CYS A 212 9.46 4.35 -31.91
N GLU A 213 10.13 4.15 -33.04
CA GLU A 213 10.14 5.09 -34.17
C GLU A 213 9.61 4.41 -35.43
N CYS A 214 8.94 5.22 -36.25
CA CYS A 214 8.40 4.79 -37.54
C CYS A 214 9.27 5.27 -38.69
N ASP A 215 9.33 4.46 -39.74
CA ASP A 215 10.00 4.80 -40.98
C ASP A 215 9.29 5.93 -41.73
N THR A 216 10.00 6.57 -42.66
CA THR A 216 9.51 7.71 -43.43
C THR A 216 8.17 7.40 -44.11
N GLY A 217 7.16 8.25 -43.88
CA GLY A 217 5.81 8.07 -44.42
C GLY A 217 4.82 7.42 -43.45
N TYR A 218 5.26 7.03 -42.25
CA TYR A 218 4.42 6.51 -41.17
C TYR A 218 4.50 7.40 -39.93
N ARG A 219 3.45 7.38 -39.11
CA ARG A 219 3.41 8.05 -37.79
C ARG A 219 3.16 7.02 -36.68
N LEU A 220 3.73 7.29 -35.52
CA LEU A 220 3.53 6.47 -34.34
C LEU A 220 2.07 6.56 -33.85
N HIS A 221 1.46 5.42 -33.61
CA HIS A 221 0.10 5.30 -33.10
C HIS A 221 0.03 5.58 -31.59
N ALA A 222 -1.17 5.73 -31.04
CA ALA A 222 -1.39 6.08 -29.63
C ALA A 222 -0.99 4.97 -28.64
N ASP A 223 -0.73 3.75 -29.12
CA ASP A 223 -0.19 2.66 -28.31
C ASP A 223 1.33 2.74 -28.13
N GLU A 224 1.99 3.72 -28.76
CA GLU A 224 3.46 3.94 -28.75
C GLU A 224 4.26 2.75 -29.31
N ARG A 225 3.61 1.83 -30.04
CA ARG A 225 4.22 0.60 -30.59
C ARG A 225 4.02 0.45 -32.08
N THR A 226 2.85 0.82 -32.59
CA THR A 226 2.46 0.58 -33.99
C THR A 226 2.61 1.83 -34.85
N CYS A 227 2.80 1.61 -36.14
CA CYS A 227 3.05 2.63 -37.15
C CYS A 227 1.92 2.61 -38.18
N ILE A 228 1.29 3.76 -38.38
CA ILE A 228 0.17 3.94 -39.32
C ILE A 228 0.55 4.96 -40.41
N SER A 229 0.12 4.71 -41.65
CA SER A 229 0.28 5.61 -42.79
C SER A 229 -0.87 6.61 -42.88
#